data_AF-A0A182HJS3-F1
#
_entry.id   AF-A0A182HJS3-F1
#
_cell.length_a   1.000
_cell.length_b   1.000
_cell.length_c   1.000
_cell.angle_alpha   90.00
_cell.angle_beta   90.00
_cell.angle_gamma   90.00
#
_symmetry.space_group_name_H-M   'P 1'
#
loop_
_entity.id
_entity.type
_entity.pdbx_description
1 polymer ?
#
loop_
_entity_poly.entity_id
_entity_poly.type
_entity_poly.pdbx_seq_one_letter_code
_entity_poly.pdbx_strand_id
1 'polypeptide(L)'
;MAPNVLGNTILLAEACIEQEDNNNNASIGTQQYKSKSFLNVAPKPAPITEELKPKDATQAAIASRERRYHHVYVWRNIIAFIYLHLGFLYGSYLLVTSAKWSTFFFALALGSCGALGITAGAHRLWSHRAYKAKWPLRLFLMLAQTLAFQNSVYEWVRDHRVHHKFTDTDADPHNATRGFFFSHIGWLMVKKHPDVKARGRAVDMSDLEQDGIVMFQKRYYALLMPLFCFVLPTFLAYYYLDETFSNAWYVVAIFRYVLSLNATWLVNSAAHIWGTKPYDRNISPTNNTFVAIAAYGEGWHNYHHVFPWDYKTSELGTYSTNFTTAAIDFFARIGWAYDLKSVSDELIRKRVLRTGDGTHQYNEQELQARMVDYVNQLDHESEQAVWGWDDKDMNEQDRQDATVRNKAD
;
A
#
# COMPACT_ATOMS: atom_id res chain seq x y z
N MET A 1 41.05 -21.16 -12.67
CA MET A 1 40.43 -19.95 -12.08
C MET A 1 39.85 -19.15 -13.23
N ALA A 2 38.54 -19.25 -13.45
CA ALA A 2 37.83 -18.48 -14.47
C ALA A 2 37.08 -17.34 -13.78
N PRO A 3 37.08 -16.11 -14.32
CA PRO A 3 36.33 -15.01 -13.73
C PRO A 3 34.85 -15.10 -14.12
N ASN A 4 33.98 -15.10 -13.10
CA ASN A 4 32.53 -14.96 -13.24
C ASN A 4 32.21 -13.56 -13.79
N VAL A 5 31.88 -13.49 -15.08
CA VAL A 5 31.30 -12.31 -15.74
C VAL A 5 29.81 -12.59 -15.95
N LEU A 6 29.01 -12.32 -14.92
CA LEU A 6 27.55 -12.26 -14.98
C LEU A 6 27.04 -11.49 -13.76
N GLY A 7 27.34 -10.19 -13.75
CA GLY A 7 26.91 -9.27 -12.70
C GLY A 7 26.57 -7.93 -13.33
N ASN A 8 25.28 -7.75 -13.66
CA ASN A 8 24.53 -6.49 -13.87
C ASN A 8 23.59 -6.60 -15.07
N THR A 9 22.45 -7.27 -14.87
CA THR A 9 21.34 -7.22 -15.83
C THR A 9 20.00 -7.23 -15.08
N ILE A 10 19.35 -6.06 -15.09
CA ILE A 10 17.90 -5.82 -15.05
C ILE A 10 17.18 -6.24 -13.75
N LEU A 11 17.00 -5.28 -12.82
CA LEU A 11 15.86 -5.26 -11.89
C LEU A 11 15.36 -3.83 -11.65
N LEU A 12 14.12 -3.59 -12.06
CA LEU A 12 13.33 -2.39 -11.74
C LEU A 12 13.03 -2.27 -10.23
N ALA A 13 13.16 -3.37 -9.46
CA ALA A 13 12.86 -3.41 -8.03
C ALA A 13 13.91 -2.70 -7.15
N GLU A 14 15.20 -2.75 -7.52
CA GLU A 14 16.27 -2.18 -6.68
C GLU A 14 16.55 -0.69 -6.93
N ALA A 15 15.95 -0.09 -7.97
CA ALA A 15 16.30 1.26 -8.42
C ALA A 15 16.00 2.36 -7.38
N CYS A 16 15.09 2.09 -6.45
CA CYS A 16 14.71 3.04 -5.41
C CYS A 16 15.50 2.82 -4.10
N ILE A 17 16.34 1.78 -4.03
CA ILE A 17 17.10 1.38 -2.83
C ILE A 17 18.49 0.83 -3.26
N GLU A 18 19.29 1.60 -3.99
CA GLU A 18 20.73 1.29 -3.99
C GLU A 18 21.29 1.58 -2.58
N GLN A 19 21.90 0.54 -1.99
CA GLN A 19 22.87 0.67 -0.89
C GLN A 19 24.19 1.15 -1.50
N GLU A 20 24.54 2.41 -1.27
CA GLU A 20 25.93 2.86 -1.33
C GLU A 20 26.34 3.25 0.09
N ASP A 21 26.86 2.28 0.84
CA ASP A 21 27.76 2.56 1.97
C ASP A 21 29.13 1.98 1.59
N ASN A 22 29.98 2.79 0.97
CA ASN A 22 31.42 2.55 0.93
C ASN A 22 32.14 3.84 1.35
N ASN A 23 32.87 3.73 2.47
CA ASN A 23 33.82 4.68 3.06
C ASN A 23 33.26 5.98 3.66
N ASN A 24 33.11 5.98 5.00
CA ASN A 24 34.13 6.61 5.85
C ASN A 24 33.95 6.24 7.32
N ASN A 25 35.02 5.67 7.90
CA ASN A 25 35.21 5.52 9.33
C ASN A 25 35.23 6.89 10.01
N ALA A 26 34.25 7.14 10.88
CA ALA A 26 34.42 8.03 12.02
C ALA A 26 33.56 7.50 13.18
N SER A 27 34.25 6.97 14.19
CA SER A 27 33.70 6.56 15.47
C SER A 27 32.90 7.68 16.12
N ILE A 28 31.60 7.48 16.34
CA ILE A 28 30.81 8.31 17.26
C ILE A 28 30.03 7.40 18.21
N GLY A 29 30.30 7.61 19.50
CA GLY A 29 29.87 6.81 20.63
C GLY A 29 28.36 6.66 20.81
N THR A 30 28.04 5.57 21.50
CA THR A 30 26.73 5.19 22.02
C THR A 30 26.13 6.29 22.90
N GLN A 31 25.04 6.90 22.44
CA GLN A 31 24.06 7.56 23.32
C GLN A 31 22.70 6.86 23.19
N GLN A 32 22.24 6.29 24.31
CA GLN A 32 20.90 5.77 24.48
C GLN A 32 19.87 6.90 24.30
N TYR A 33 19.06 6.81 23.24
CA TYR A 33 17.88 7.65 23.09
C TYR A 33 16.71 7.03 23.86
N LYS A 34 16.36 7.63 25.01
CA LYS A 34 15.03 7.48 25.61
C LYS A 34 14.03 8.23 24.74
N SER A 35 12.99 7.54 24.26
CA SER A 35 11.89 8.18 23.55
C SER A 35 11.12 9.10 24.49
N LYS A 36 10.96 10.36 24.10
CA LYS A 36 9.93 11.25 24.66
C LYS A 36 8.99 11.64 23.53
N SER A 37 7.71 11.40 23.79
CA SER A 37 6.55 11.87 23.03
C SER A 37 6.62 13.37 22.81
N PHE A 38 6.39 13.83 21.58
CA PHE A 38 6.29 15.24 21.23
C PHE A 38 4.85 15.57 20.84
N LEU A 39 4.03 15.98 21.81
CA LEU A 39 2.87 16.83 21.57
C LEU A 39 2.71 17.83 22.73
N ASN A 40 2.77 19.11 22.33
CA ASN A 40 2.28 20.33 22.98
C ASN A 40 2.16 20.36 24.52
N VAL A 41 3.23 20.81 25.18
CA VAL A 41 3.14 21.52 26.47
C VAL A 41 3.99 22.79 26.32
N ALA A 42 3.36 23.96 26.47
CA ALA A 42 4.09 25.22 26.56
C ALA A 42 5.11 25.12 27.71
N PRO A 43 6.42 25.34 27.49
CA PRO A 43 7.41 25.15 28.55
C PRO A 43 7.28 26.27 29.59
N LYS A 44 7.14 25.90 30.87
CA LYS A 44 7.53 26.79 31.97
C LYS A 44 9.04 27.06 31.85
N PRO A 45 9.51 28.32 31.95
CA PRO A 45 10.92 28.63 31.75
C PRO A 45 11.77 28.10 32.91
N ALA A 46 12.80 27.34 32.57
CA ALA A 46 13.91 26.94 33.45
C ALA A 46 15.19 27.71 33.03
N PRO A 47 16.19 27.86 33.92
CA PRO A 47 17.11 28.99 33.91
C PRO A 47 18.14 28.96 32.76
N ILE A 48 18.51 30.17 32.36
CA ILE A 48 19.42 30.55 31.28
C ILE A 48 20.83 29.95 31.48
N THR A 49 21.29 29.18 30.51
CA THR A 49 22.73 29.05 30.19
C THR A 49 22.92 28.97 28.67
N GLU A 50 23.74 29.91 28.18
CA GLU A 50 24.21 30.15 26.80
C GLU A 50 23.16 30.53 25.75
N GLU A 51 22.94 31.85 25.63
CA GLU A 51 22.25 32.48 24.51
C GLU A 51 22.99 32.26 23.19
N LEU A 52 22.46 31.36 22.35
CA LEU A 52 22.67 31.45 20.90
C LEU A 52 22.06 32.77 20.40
N LYS A 53 22.84 33.57 19.67
CA LYS A 53 22.41 34.88 19.18
C LYS A 53 21.10 34.74 18.38
N PRO A 54 20.11 35.64 18.56
CA PRO A 54 18.78 35.51 17.94
C PRO A 54 18.79 35.34 16.41
N LYS A 55 19.80 35.90 15.73
CA LYS A 55 19.97 35.77 14.28
C LYS A 55 20.35 34.36 13.83
N ASP A 56 21.13 33.63 14.62
CA ASP A 56 21.65 32.30 14.25
C ASP A 56 20.60 31.19 14.46
N ALA A 57 19.79 31.30 15.53
CA ALA A 57 18.66 30.41 15.75
C ALA A 57 17.55 30.62 14.72
N THR A 58 17.31 31.87 14.32
CA THR A 58 16.33 32.22 13.29
C THR A 58 16.81 31.80 11.91
N GLN A 59 18.09 31.95 11.57
CA GLN A 59 18.66 31.45 10.32
C GLN A 59 18.75 29.92 10.27
N ALA A 60 19.02 29.24 11.38
CA ALA A 60 19.00 27.77 11.42
C ALA A 60 17.57 27.22 11.26
N ALA A 61 16.57 27.86 11.88
CA ALA A 61 15.15 27.51 11.73
C ALA A 61 14.60 27.87 10.33
N ILE A 62 15.09 28.94 9.71
CA ILE A 62 14.77 29.30 8.32
C ILE A 62 15.49 28.34 7.35
N ALA A 63 16.76 28.03 7.56
CA ALA A 63 17.54 27.08 6.75
C ALA A 63 17.04 25.64 6.85
N SER A 64 16.45 25.23 7.98
CA SER A 64 15.76 23.94 8.09
C SER A 64 14.42 23.93 7.36
N ARG A 65 13.75 25.09 7.26
CA ARG A 65 12.47 25.26 6.57
C ARG A 65 12.64 25.46 5.06
N GLU A 66 13.82 25.90 4.61
CA GLU A 66 14.16 26.19 3.21
C GLU A 66 14.81 25.05 2.43
N ARG A 67 15.17 23.92 3.06
CA ARG A 67 15.60 22.73 2.30
C ARG A 67 14.41 22.04 1.64
N ARG A 68 13.86 22.69 0.61
CA ARG A 68 12.91 22.08 -0.31
C ARG A 68 13.60 20.87 -0.93
N TYR A 69 13.16 19.66 -0.57
CA TYR A 69 13.73 18.45 -1.13
C TYR A 69 13.61 18.48 -2.66
N HIS A 70 14.74 18.33 -3.34
CA HIS A 70 14.77 18.24 -4.80
C HIS A 70 14.69 16.78 -5.24
N HIS A 71 13.80 16.50 -6.17
CA HIS A 71 13.65 15.17 -6.74
C HIS A 71 14.89 14.77 -7.55
N VAL A 72 15.47 13.61 -7.20
CA VAL A 72 16.53 12.98 -7.98
C VAL A 72 15.88 11.94 -8.90
N TYR A 73 15.90 12.19 -10.20
CA TYR A 73 15.29 11.29 -11.19
C TYR A 73 16.04 9.97 -11.35
N VAL A 74 15.29 8.89 -11.54
CA VAL A 74 15.78 7.54 -11.81
C VAL A 74 15.48 7.21 -13.27
N TRP A 75 16.37 7.62 -14.17
CA TRP A 75 16.17 7.54 -15.62
C TRP A 75 15.88 6.13 -16.14
N ARG A 76 16.47 5.11 -15.51
CA ARG A 76 16.17 3.69 -15.80
C ARG A 76 14.67 3.40 -15.69
N ASN A 77 14.04 3.86 -14.62
CA ASN A 77 12.62 3.63 -14.36
C ASN A 77 11.76 4.44 -15.33
N ILE A 78 12.13 5.70 -15.59
CA ILE A 78 11.44 6.56 -16.55
C ILE A 78 11.40 5.89 -17.93
N ILE A 79 12.55 5.44 -18.44
CA ILE A 79 12.64 4.78 -19.75
C ILE A 79 11.83 3.48 -19.78
N ALA A 80 11.91 2.68 -18.72
CA ALA A 80 11.12 1.45 -18.62
C ALA A 80 9.61 1.72 -18.62
N PHE A 81 9.14 2.72 -17.88
CA PHE A 81 7.72 3.09 -17.89
C PHE A 81 7.28 3.63 -19.25
N ILE A 82 8.12 4.40 -19.95
CA ILE A 82 7.82 4.82 -21.34
C ILE A 82 7.65 3.59 -22.23
N TYR A 83 8.58 2.64 -22.20
CA TYR A 83 8.46 1.40 -22.97
C TYR A 83 7.18 0.62 -22.62
N LEU A 84 6.91 0.43 -21.34
CA LEU A 84 5.74 -0.32 -20.87
C LEU A 84 4.44 0.32 -21.35
N HIS A 85 4.29 1.64 -21.25
CA HIS A 85 3.06 2.33 -21.66
C HIS A 85 2.92 2.41 -23.18
N LEU A 86 4.01 2.55 -23.94
CA LEU A 86 3.96 2.41 -25.41
C LEU A 86 3.57 0.98 -25.81
N GLY A 87 4.12 -0.03 -25.14
CA GLY A 87 3.75 -1.42 -25.34
C GLY A 87 2.30 -1.73 -24.96
N PHE A 88 1.76 -1.06 -23.94
CA PHE A 88 0.33 -1.13 -23.59
C PHE A 88 -0.56 -0.56 -24.70
N LEU A 89 -0.20 0.59 -25.28
CA LEU A 89 -0.93 1.16 -26.41
C LEU A 89 -0.89 0.25 -27.63
N TYR A 90 0.27 -0.34 -27.92
CA TYR A 90 0.42 -1.30 -29.00
C TYR A 90 -0.37 -2.59 -28.74
N GLY A 91 -0.32 -3.14 -27.53
CA GLY A 91 -1.14 -4.29 -27.13
C GLY A 91 -2.64 -4.00 -27.23
N SER A 92 -3.08 -2.79 -26.89
CA SER A 92 -4.47 -2.34 -27.06
C SER A 92 -4.88 -2.30 -28.54
N TYR A 93 -3.99 -1.87 -29.42
CA TYR A 93 -4.21 -1.93 -30.86
C TYR A 93 -4.34 -3.39 -31.34
N LEU A 94 -3.43 -4.28 -30.91
CA LEU A 94 -3.46 -5.70 -31.27
C LEU A 94 -4.75 -6.40 -30.80
N LEU A 95 -5.30 -6.03 -29.65
CA LEU A 95 -6.60 -6.54 -29.17
C LEU A 95 -7.74 -6.32 -30.16
N VAL A 96 -7.71 -5.23 -30.91
CA VAL A 96 -8.76 -4.88 -31.88
C VAL A 96 -8.46 -5.46 -33.27
N THR A 97 -7.19 -5.66 -33.62
CA THR A 97 -6.80 -6.02 -34.99
C THR A 97 -6.46 -7.49 -35.21
N SER A 98 -5.84 -8.17 -34.23
CA SER A 98 -5.19 -9.46 -34.49
C SER A 98 -5.23 -10.46 -33.33
N ALA A 99 -5.36 -10.04 -32.09
CA ALA A 99 -5.35 -10.95 -30.94
C ALA A 99 -6.64 -11.77 -30.87
N LYS A 100 -6.50 -13.04 -30.48
CA LYS A 100 -7.67 -13.91 -30.27
C LYS A 100 -8.43 -13.47 -29.01
N TRP A 101 -9.76 -13.63 -29.00
CA TRP A 101 -10.57 -13.41 -27.80
C TRP A 101 -10.13 -14.26 -26.61
N SER A 102 -9.69 -15.50 -26.86
CA SER A 102 -9.11 -16.37 -25.83
C SER A 102 -7.87 -15.75 -25.17
N THR A 103 -7.00 -15.12 -25.95
CA THR A 103 -5.81 -14.39 -25.45
C THR A 103 -6.21 -13.23 -24.55
N PHE A 104 -7.24 -12.47 -24.93
CA PHE A 104 -7.77 -11.39 -24.10
C PHE A 104 -8.33 -11.90 -22.76
N PHE A 105 -9.21 -12.91 -22.79
CA PHE A 105 -9.78 -13.46 -21.56
C PHE A 105 -8.72 -14.14 -20.68
N PHE A 106 -7.71 -14.75 -21.28
CA PHE A 106 -6.57 -15.29 -20.54
C PHE A 106 -5.75 -14.19 -19.86
N ALA A 107 -5.49 -13.09 -20.57
CA ALA A 107 -4.83 -11.91 -19.99
C ALA A 107 -5.64 -11.33 -18.82
N LEU A 108 -6.97 -11.21 -18.96
CA LEU A 108 -7.86 -10.76 -17.89
C LEU A 108 -7.82 -11.70 -16.69
N ALA A 109 -7.90 -13.02 -16.90
CA ALA A 109 -7.86 -14.01 -15.83
C ALA A 109 -6.54 -13.93 -15.03
N LEU A 110 -5.40 -13.83 -15.72
CA LEU A 110 -4.11 -13.61 -15.08
C LEU A 110 -4.03 -12.26 -14.37
N GLY A 111 -4.64 -11.22 -14.94
CA GLY A 111 -4.78 -9.90 -14.31
C GLY A 111 -5.56 -9.99 -13.00
N SER A 112 -6.70 -10.70 -12.98
CA SER A 112 -7.49 -10.94 -11.76
C SER A 112 -6.73 -11.76 -10.72
N CYS A 113 -5.98 -12.79 -11.14
CA CYS A 113 -5.09 -13.52 -10.23
C CYS A 113 -4.05 -12.57 -9.61
N GLY A 114 -3.37 -11.75 -10.42
CA GLY A 114 -2.43 -10.76 -9.93
C GLY A 114 -3.05 -9.76 -8.97
N ALA A 115 -4.25 -9.27 -9.27
CA ALA A 115 -5.01 -8.37 -8.41
C ALA A 115 -5.25 -9.00 -7.03
N LEU A 116 -5.71 -10.26 -6.95
CA LEU A 116 -5.85 -10.96 -5.67
C LEU A 116 -4.52 -11.12 -4.91
N GLY A 117 -3.41 -11.32 -5.61
CA GLY A 117 -2.08 -11.34 -4.99
C GLY A 117 -1.71 -10.03 -4.29
N ILE A 118 -2.15 -8.89 -4.83
CA ILE A 118 -1.98 -7.58 -4.21
C ILE A 118 -3.03 -7.37 -3.11
N THR A 119 -4.31 -7.48 -3.42
CA THR A 119 -5.41 -7.08 -2.54
C THR A 119 -5.63 -8.06 -1.38
N ALA A 120 -5.85 -9.34 -1.66
CA ALA A 120 -5.99 -10.35 -0.61
C ALA A 120 -4.64 -10.65 0.05
N GLY A 121 -3.56 -10.72 -0.74
CA GLY A 121 -2.21 -11.02 -0.27
C GLY A 121 -1.49 -9.83 0.35
N ALA A 122 -0.73 -9.09 -0.46
CA ALA A 122 0.20 -8.05 0.00
C ALA A 122 -0.47 -7.04 0.95
N HIS A 123 -1.69 -6.63 0.63
CA HIS A 123 -2.46 -5.64 1.34
C HIS A 123 -3.14 -6.21 2.60
N ARG A 124 -4.24 -6.95 2.44
CA ARG A 124 -5.09 -7.35 3.58
C ARG A 124 -4.45 -8.40 4.49
N LEU A 125 -3.74 -9.38 3.93
CA LEU A 125 -3.10 -10.46 4.69
C LEU A 125 -1.79 -10.01 5.33
N TRP A 126 -0.81 -9.59 4.52
CA TRP A 126 0.54 -9.34 5.02
C TRP A 126 0.72 -7.91 5.56
N SER A 127 0.14 -6.88 4.93
CA SER A 127 0.30 -5.53 5.46
C SER A 127 -0.56 -5.29 6.68
N HIS A 128 -1.83 -5.65 6.62
CA HIS A 128 -2.82 -5.29 7.64
C HIS A 128 -3.13 -6.39 8.65
N ARG A 129 -2.71 -7.64 8.40
CA ARG A 129 -3.03 -8.81 9.25
C ARG A 129 -4.53 -8.95 9.53
N ALA A 130 -5.35 -8.55 8.57
CA ALA A 130 -6.79 -8.48 8.70
C ALA A 130 -7.47 -9.86 8.75
N TYR A 131 -6.76 -10.89 8.28
CA TYR A 131 -7.11 -12.29 8.42
C TYR A 131 -5.85 -13.16 8.48
N LYS A 132 -6.00 -14.44 8.79
CA LYS A 132 -4.93 -15.44 8.73
C LYS A 132 -5.18 -16.45 7.62
N ALA A 133 -4.10 -16.95 7.04
CA ALA A 133 -4.12 -17.88 5.93
C ALA A 133 -3.25 -19.10 6.20
N LYS A 134 -3.74 -20.29 5.85
CA LYS A 134 -2.94 -21.53 5.83
C LYS A 134 -1.91 -21.47 4.70
N TRP A 135 -0.88 -22.31 4.79
CA TRP A 135 0.23 -22.30 3.83
C TRP A 135 -0.19 -22.43 2.35
N PRO A 136 -1.24 -23.19 1.94
CA PRO A 136 -1.61 -23.28 0.52
C PRO A 136 -2.09 -21.94 -0.03
N LEU A 137 -2.90 -21.21 0.73
CA LEU A 137 -3.37 -19.89 0.36
C LEU A 137 -2.23 -18.86 0.34
N ARG A 138 -1.34 -18.90 1.34
CA ARG A 138 -0.14 -18.03 1.37
C ARG A 138 0.74 -18.26 0.15
N LEU A 139 0.98 -19.51 -0.22
CA LEU A 139 1.76 -19.85 -1.40
C LEU A 139 1.09 -19.34 -2.68
N PHE A 140 -0.21 -19.59 -2.84
CA PHE A 140 -0.98 -19.09 -3.98
C PHE A 140 -0.92 -17.57 -4.10
N LEU A 141 -1.20 -16.84 -3.03
CA LEU A 141 -1.20 -15.38 -3.01
C LEU A 141 0.20 -14.81 -3.27
N MET A 142 1.26 -15.47 -2.82
CA MET A 142 2.64 -15.05 -3.10
C MET A 142 2.98 -15.21 -4.60
N LEU A 143 2.60 -16.32 -5.22
CA LEU A 143 2.81 -16.52 -6.66
C LEU A 143 1.97 -15.53 -7.49
N ALA A 144 0.73 -15.30 -7.08
CA ALA A 144 -0.15 -14.29 -7.66
C ALA A 144 0.43 -12.87 -7.52
N GLN A 145 1.01 -12.52 -6.37
CA GLN A 145 1.68 -11.22 -6.16
C GLN A 145 2.92 -11.09 -7.05
N THR A 146 3.66 -12.18 -7.23
CA THR A 146 4.82 -12.23 -8.14
C THR A 146 4.40 -11.96 -9.59
N LEU A 147 3.27 -12.50 -10.03
CA LEU A 147 2.65 -12.23 -11.34
C LEU A 147 2.21 -10.76 -11.50
N ALA A 148 1.88 -10.08 -10.39
CA ALA A 148 1.48 -8.67 -10.39
C ALA A 148 2.66 -7.70 -10.50
N PHE A 149 3.87 -8.14 -10.14
CA PHE A 149 5.12 -7.38 -10.23
C PHE A 149 5.01 -5.93 -9.69
N GLN A 150 4.77 -5.83 -8.39
CA GLN A 150 4.78 -4.56 -7.65
C GLN A 150 5.77 -4.61 -6.49
N ASN A 151 7.03 -4.93 -6.78
CA ASN A 151 8.08 -5.28 -5.80
C ASN A 151 7.76 -6.58 -5.01
N SER A 152 8.72 -7.04 -4.21
CA SER A 152 8.50 -8.21 -3.36
C SER A 152 7.44 -7.91 -2.30
N VAL A 153 6.73 -8.94 -1.80
CA VAL A 153 5.74 -8.79 -0.72
C VAL A 153 6.35 -8.03 0.48
N TYR A 154 7.59 -8.36 0.84
CA TYR A 154 8.28 -7.70 1.96
C TYR A 154 8.43 -6.19 1.76
N GLU A 155 8.85 -5.75 0.58
CA GLU A 155 9.05 -4.33 0.29
C GLU A 155 7.72 -3.58 0.15
N TRP A 156 6.74 -4.20 -0.50
CA TRP A 156 5.40 -3.66 -0.65
C TRP A 156 4.77 -3.41 0.72
N VAL A 157 4.82 -4.41 1.61
CA VAL A 157 4.27 -4.32 2.97
C VAL A 157 4.98 -3.25 3.79
N ARG A 158 6.31 -3.17 3.75
CA ARG A 158 7.06 -2.12 4.47
C ARG A 158 6.60 -0.74 4.03
N ASP A 159 6.57 -0.50 2.73
CA ASP A 159 6.17 0.80 2.17
C ASP A 159 4.70 1.12 2.49
N HIS A 160 3.81 0.12 2.47
CA HIS A 160 2.39 0.29 2.78
C HIS A 160 2.13 0.56 4.26
N ARG A 161 2.81 -0.13 5.18
CA ARG A 161 2.71 0.17 6.62
C ARG A 161 3.21 1.57 6.95
N VAL A 162 4.27 2.02 6.27
CA VAL A 162 4.76 3.41 6.38
C VAL A 162 3.74 4.40 5.83
N HIS A 163 3.13 4.10 4.68
CA HIS A 163 2.06 4.92 4.10
C HIS A 163 0.94 5.15 5.12
N HIS A 164 0.36 4.10 5.72
CA HIS A 164 -0.69 4.27 6.73
C HIS A 164 -0.27 5.07 7.96
N LYS A 165 0.96 4.89 8.44
CA LYS A 165 1.45 5.60 9.64
C LYS A 165 1.70 7.08 9.40
N PHE A 166 2.05 7.45 8.17
CA PHE A 166 2.59 8.76 7.85
C PHE A 166 1.96 9.36 6.59
N THR A 167 0.70 9.00 6.30
CA THR A 167 -0.07 9.43 5.13
C THR A 167 0.10 10.91 4.87
N ASP A 168 0.36 11.27 3.61
CA ASP A 168 0.50 12.67 3.15
C ASP A 168 1.65 13.48 3.74
N THR A 169 2.58 12.84 4.45
CA THR A 169 3.83 13.47 4.92
C THR A 169 5.00 13.12 4.00
N ASP A 170 6.18 13.71 4.25
CA ASP A 170 7.40 13.36 3.51
C ASP A 170 7.90 11.92 3.76
N ALA A 171 7.35 11.22 4.76
CA ALA A 171 7.60 9.81 4.99
C ALA A 171 6.66 8.89 4.21
N ASP A 172 5.58 9.40 3.62
CA ASP A 172 4.69 8.63 2.74
C ASP A 172 5.36 8.41 1.37
N PRO A 173 5.59 7.15 0.93
CA PRO A 173 6.22 6.87 -0.36
C PRO A 173 5.52 7.51 -1.56
N HIS A 174 4.21 7.67 -1.51
CA HIS A 174 3.37 8.17 -2.61
C HIS A 174 2.46 9.33 -2.18
N ASN A 175 2.97 10.17 -1.28
CA ASN A 175 2.33 11.37 -0.75
C ASN A 175 1.47 12.14 -1.79
N ALA A 176 0.14 12.10 -1.60
CA ALA A 176 -0.82 12.67 -2.53
C ALA A 176 -0.82 14.21 -2.55
N THR A 177 -0.29 14.87 -1.50
CA THR A 177 -0.16 16.34 -1.46
C THR A 177 0.83 16.88 -2.50
N ARG A 178 1.70 16.01 -3.05
CA ARG A 178 2.60 16.32 -4.17
C ARG A 178 1.90 16.23 -5.53
N GLY A 179 0.60 15.96 -5.54
CA GLY A 179 -0.28 15.99 -6.70
C GLY A 179 -0.44 14.62 -7.39
N PHE A 180 -1.50 14.52 -8.19
CA PHE A 180 -1.94 13.28 -8.83
C PHE A 180 -0.81 12.50 -9.52
N PHE A 181 -0.02 13.17 -10.36
CA PHE A 181 1.05 12.52 -11.12
C PHE A 181 2.09 11.88 -10.21
N PHE A 182 2.49 12.56 -9.14
CA PHE A 182 3.46 12.04 -8.18
C PHE A 182 2.91 10.78 -7.50
N SER A 183 1.72 10.85 -6.91
CA SER A 183 1.07 9.73 -6.22
C SER A 183 0.72 8.56 -7.14
N HIS A 184 0.50 8.81 -8.43
CA HIS A 184 0.12 7.79 -9.40
C HIS A 184 1.35 7.01 -9.90
N ILE A 185 2.36 7.69 -10.46
CA ILE A 185 3.53 7.03 -11.05
C ILE A 185 4.85 7.77 -10.78
N GLY A 186 4.81 9.08 -10.56
CA GLY A 186 6.01 9.91 -10.41
C GLY A 186 6.91 9.49 -9.25
N TRP A 187 6.35 8.97 -8.15
CA TRP A 187 7.10 8.46 -7.01
C TRP A 187 8.02 7.28 -7.36
N LEU A 188 7.69 6.50 -8.41
CA LEU A 188 8.51 5.40 -8.92
C LEU A 188 9.62 5.87 -9.87
N MET A 189 9.59 7.13 -10.30
CA MET A 189 10.54 7.73 -11.24
C MET A 189 11.64 8.55 -10.54
N VAL A 190 11.59 8.65 -9.22
CA VAL A 190 12.52 9.45 -8.42
C VAL A 190 13.03 8.67 -7.21
N LYS A 191 14.17 9.07 -6.65
CA LYS A 191 14.63 8.51 -5.38
C LYS A 191 13.65 8.89 -4.27
N LYS A 192 13.31 7.91 -3.43
CA LYS A 192 12.48 8.09 -2.22
C LYS A 192 13.05 9.18 -1.32
N HIS A 193 12.16 9.96 -0.70
CA HIS A 193 12.54 10.93 0.31
C HIS A 193 13.29 10.23 1.47
N PRO A 194 14.31 10.86 2.10
CA PRO A 194 15.03 10.28 3.23
C PRO A 194 14.12 9.81 4.37
N ASP A 195 13.03 10.53 4.63
CA ASP A 195 12.09 10.19 5.70
C ASP A 195 11.37 8.86 5.45
N VAL A 196 11.08 8.52 4.18
CA VAL A 196 10.51 7.20 3.82
C VAL A 196 11.47 6.09 4.26
N LYS A 197 12.78 6.26 4.02
CA LYS A 197 13.80 5.29 4.43
C LYS A 197 13.94 5.23 5.95
N ALA A 198 13.94 6.38 6.62
CA ALA A 198 14.07 6.45 8.07
C ALA A 198 12.87 5.79 8.77
N ARG A 199 11.64 6.11 8.36
CA ARG A 199 10.41 5.53 8.91
C ARG A 199 10.21 4.07 8.51
N GLY A 200 10.62 3.69 7.30
CA GLY A 200 10.59 2.29 6.85
C GLY A 200 11.50 1.36 7.64
N ARG A 201 12.57 1.86 8.28
CA ARG A 201 13.39 1.08 9.22
C ARG A 201 12.77 0.93 10.60
N ALA A 202 11.81 1.79 10.95
CA ALA A 202 11.19 1.83 12.27
C ALA A 202 9.87 1.05 12.35
N VAL A 203 9.31 0.66 11.19
CA VAL A 203 8.09 -0.14 11.13
C VAL A 203 8.42 -1.59 11.46
N ASP A 204 7.57 -2.24 12.26
CA ASP A 204 7.73 -3.66 12.56
C ASP A 204 7.52 -4.48 11.29
N MET A 205 8.42 -5.42 11.04
CA MET A 205 8.43 -6.35 9.91
C MET A 205 8.72 -7.79 10.38
N SER A 206 8.80 -8.01 11.69
CA SER A 206 9.22 -9.28 12.29
C SER A 206 8.30 -10.45 11.95
N ASP A 207 7.02 -10.18 11.74
CA ASP A 207 6.01 -11.15 11.31
C ASP A 207 6.28 -11.66 9.88
N LEU A 208 6.75 -10.79 8.99
CA LEU A 208 7.14 -11.15 7.62
C LEU A 208 8.49 -11.89 7.59
N GLU A 209 9.40 -11.54 8.48
CA GLU A 209 10.71 -12.21 8.61
C GLU A 209 10.56 -13.66 9.09
N GLN A 210 9.51 -13.93 9.87
CA GLN A 210 9.13 -15.27 10.32
C GLN A 210 8.30 -16.04 9.27
N ASP A 211 7.78 -15.36 8.24
CA ASP A 211 7.05 -15.98 7.13
C ASP A 211 8.04 -16.54 6.08
N GLY A 212 8.31 -17.85 6.17
CA GLY A 212 9.20 -18.53 5.22
C GLY A 212 8.78 -18.45 3.74
N ILE A 213 7.48 -18.27 3.43
CA ILE A 213 7.00 -18.11 2.05
C ILE A 213 7.34 -16.71 1.53
N VAL A 214 7.12 -15.68 2.35
CA VAL A 214 7.49 -14.29 2.01
C VAL A 214 9.00 -14.16 1.87
N MET A 215 9.77 -14.75 2.78
CA MET A 215 11.22 -14.69 2.74
C MET A 215 11.81 -15.50 1.58
N PHE A 216 11.20 -16.62 1.19
CA PHE A 216 11.52 -17.32 -0.05
C PHE A 216 11.31 -16.42 -1.26
N GLN A 217 10.15 -15.78 -1.37
CA GLN A 217 9.87 -14.87 -2.48
C GLN A 217 10.89 -13.74 -2.53
N LYS A 218 11.13 -13.06 -1.40
CA LYS A 218 12.10 -11.97 -1.31
C LYS A 218 13.49 -12.39 -1.79
N ARG A 219 13.96 -13.56 -1.36
CA ARG A 219 15.30 -14.08 -1.73
C ARG A 219 15.43 -14.37 -3.23
N TYR A 220 14.37 -14.87 -3.86
CA TYR A 220 14.40 -15.29 -5.26
C TYR A 220 13.62 -14.35 -6.20
N TYR A 221 13.20 -13.18 -5.71
CA TYR A 221 12.29 -12.28 -6.44
C TYR A 221 12.84 -11.89 -7.80
N ALA A 222 14.15 -11.63 -7.86
CA ALA A 222 14.92 -11.35 -9.06
C ALA A 222 14.70 -12.36 -10.20
N LEU A 223 14.56 -13.64 -9.85
CA LEU A 223 14.35 -14.74 -10.78
C LEU A 223 12.86 -15.03 -11.00
N LEU A 224 12.08 -15.05 -9.92
CA LEU A 224 10.66 -15.39 -9.96
C LEU A 224 9.85 -14.33 -10.70
N MET A 225 10.14 -13.04 -10.51
CA MET A 225 9.40 -11.94 -11.12
C MET A 225 9.37 -12.01 -12.65
N PRO A 226 10.50 -12.02 -13.38
CA PRO A 226 10.46 -12.01 -14.84
C PRO A 226 9.84 -13.31 -15.38
N LEU A 227 10.05 -14.42 -14.67
CA LEU A 227 9.49 -15.71 -15.02
C LEU A 227 7.95 -15.71 -14.93
N PHE A 228 7.39 -15.29 -13.79
CA PHE A 228 5.95 -15.35 -13.55
C PHE A 228 5.18 -14.19 -14.17
N CYS A 229 5.75 -12.99 -14.24
CA CYS A 229 5.06 -11.81 -14.76
C CYS A 229 5.05 -11.75 -16.30
N PHE A 230 6.13 -12.21 -16.94
CA PHE A 230 6.34 -12.04 -18.39
C PHE A 230 6.52 -13.36 -19.13
N VAL A 231 7.55 -14.15 -18.78
CA VAL A 231 7.95 -15.32 -19.58
C VAL A 231 6.87 -16.39 -19.61
N LEU A 232 6.43 -16.89 -18.44
CA LEU A 232 5.42 -17.95 -18.37
C LEU A 232 4.10 -17.53 -19.01
N PRO A 233 3.49 -16.36 -18.70
CA PRO A 233 2.26 -15.92 -19.36
C PRO A 233 2.37 -15.86 -20.89
N THR A 234 3.47 -15.31 -21.43
CA THR A 234 3.68 -15.21 -22.87
C THR A 234 3.80 -16.58 -23.52
N PHE A 235 4.60 -17.49 -22.96
CA PHE A 235 4.76 -18.83 -23.53
C PHE A 235 3.50 -19.69 -23.40
N LEU A 236 2.74 -19.53 -22.32
CA LEU A 236 1.45 -20.22 -22.17
C LEU A 236 0.48 -19.81 -23.26
N ALA A 237 0.36 -18.51 -23.54
CA ALA A 237 -0.49 -18.03 -24.63
C ALA A 237 0.02 -18.47 -26.00
N TYR A 238 1.33 -18.37 -26.24
CA TYR A 238 1.95 -18.78 -27.49
C TYR A 238 1.70 -20.26 -27.82
N TYR A 239 2.00 -21.16 -26.88
CA TYR A 239 1.90 -22.61 -27.13
C TYR A 239 0.49 -23.17 -26.96
N TYR A 240 -0.28 -22.74 -25.96
CA TYR A 240 -1.56 -23.37 -25.63
C TYR A 240 -2.78 -22.63 -26.19
N LEU A 241 -2.65 -21.34 -26.53
CA LEU A 241 -3.72 -20.59 -27.22
C LEU A 241 -3.41 -20.41 -28.72
N ASP A 242 -2.30 -20.99 -29.20
CA ASP A 242 -1.84 -20.90 -30.58
C ASP A 242 -1.75 -19.42 -31.03
N GLU A 243 -1.32 -18.55 -30.13
CA GLU A 243 -1.24 -17.11 -30.37
C GLU A 243 0.11 -16.76 -30.99
N THR A 244 0.18 -15.67 -31.77
CA THR A 244 1.49 -15.18 -32.24
C THR A 244 2.33 -14.69 -31.06
N PHE A 245 3.66 -14.82 -31.15
CA PHE A 245 4.54 -14.35 -30.07
C PHE A 245 4.34 -12.85 -29.77
N SER A 246 4.12 -12.02 -30.81
CA SER A 246 3.87 -10.59 -30.65
C SER A 246 2.59 -10.32 -29.84
N ASN A 247 1.46 -10.93 -30.22
CA ASN A 247 0.20 -10.80 -29.49
C ASN A 247 0.36 -11.33 -28.05
N ALA A 248 0.98 -12.50 -27.86
CA ALA A 248 1.21 -13.07 -26.54
C ALA A 248 2.06 -12.17 -25.63
N TRP A 249 3.12 -11.55 -26.15
CA TRP A 249 3.96 -10.62 -25.40
C TRP A 249 3.21 -9.32 -25.06
N TYR A 250 2.67 -8.63 -26.07
CA TYR A 250 2.10 -7.31 -25.85
C TYR A 250 0.72 -7.33 -25.19
N VAL A 251 -0.08 -8.40 -25.36
CA VAL A 251 -1.41 -8.52 -24.74
C VAL A 251 -1.33 -9.20 -23.36
N VAL A 252 -0.78 -10.40 -23.28
CA VAL A 252 -0.84 -11.21 -22.05
C VAL A 252 0.20 -10.78 -21.02
N ALA A 253 1.37 -10.31 -21.47
CA ALA A 253 2.41 -9.79 -20.59
C ALA A 253 2.26 -8.28 -20.38
N ILE A 254 2.47 -7.46 -21.41
CA ILE A 254 2.61 -6.00 -21.25
C ILE A 254 1.27 -5.30 -20.96
N PHE A 255 0.25 -5.49 -21.81
CA PHE A 255 -1.05 -4.84 -21.64
C PHE A 255 -1.68 -5.19 -20.28
N ARG A 256 -1.74 -6.49 -19.94
CA ARG A 256 -2.19 -6.97 -18.64
C ARG A 256 -1.45 -6.30 -17.48
N TYR A 257 -0.12 -6.29 -17.53
CA TYR A 257 0.71 -5.74 -16.46
C TYR A 257 0.45 -4.25 -16.25
N VAL A 258 0.47 -3.46 -17.33
CA VAL A 258 0.26 -2.01 -17.27
C VAL A 258 -1.16 -1.65 -16.85
N LEU A 259 -2.16 -2.41 -17.30
CA LEU A 259 -3.55 -2.24 -16.83
C LEU A 259 -3.65 -2.46 -15.32
N SER A 260 -3.02 -3.54 -14.82
CA SER A 260 -2.98 -3.84 -13.39
C SER A 260 -2.25 -2.77 -12.58
N LEU A 261 -1.13 -2.24 -13.08
CA LEU A 261 -0.38 -1.16 -12.42
C LEU A 261 -1.24 0.09 -12.27
N ASN A 262 -1.86 0.55 -13.37
CA ASN A 262 -2.67 1.76 -13.33
C ASN A 262 -3.91 1.59 -12.43
N ALA A 263 -4.52 0.40 -12.42
CA ALA A 263 -5.61 0.10 -11.49
C ALA A 263 -5.17 0.21 -10.02
N THR A 264 -3.99 -0.32 -9.65
CA THR A 264 -3.45 -0.14 -8.29
C THR A 264 -3.07 1.30 -8.01
N TRP A 265 -2.43 1.99 -8.94
CA TRP A 265 -1.99 3.38 -8.75
C TRP A 265 -3.12 4.38 -8.64
N LEU A 266 -4.32 4.06 -9.15
CA LEU A 266 -5.52 4.85 -8.90
C LEU A 266 -5.91 4.86 -7.41
N VAL A 267 -5.57 3.82 -6.64
CA VAL A 267 -5.80 3.80 -5.18
C VAL A 267 -4.94 4.88 -4.52
N ASN A 268 -3.65 4.95 -4.87
CA ASN A 268 -2.73 5.94 -4.31
C ASN A 268 -3.06 7.38 -4.74
N SER A 269 -3.60 7.56 -5.95
CA SER A 269 -3.86 8.89 -6.51
C SER A 269 -5.34 9.28 -6.43
N ALA A 270 -6.19 8.68 -7.27
CA ALA A 270 -7.60 9.06 -7.36
C ALA A 270 -8.33 8.87 -6.03
N ALA A 271 -8.06 7.77 -5.31
CA ALA A 271 -8.71 7.52 -4.02
C ALA A 271 -8.16 8.39 -2.86
N HIS A 272 -7.14 9.22 -3.06
CA HIS A 272 -6.72 10.26 -2.11
C HIS A 272 -7.19 11.67 -2.49
N ILE A 273 -7.71 11.86 -3.71
CA ILE A 273 -8.01 13.19 -4.26
C ILE A 273 -9.50 13.37 -4.55
N TRP A 274 -10.19 12.34 -5.06
CA TRP A 274 -11.55 12.44 -5.56
C TRP A 274 -12.46 11.34 -5.02
N GLY A 275 -13.44 11.74 -4.22
CA GLY A 275 -14.48 10.87 -3.69
C GLY A 275 -15.13 11.46 -2.44
N THR A 276 -15.93 10.65 -1.74
CA THR A 276 -16.57 11.05 -0.47
C THR A 276 -15.75 10.62 0.74
N LYS A 277 -15.98 11.22 1.91
CA LYS A 277 -15.28 10.91 3.17
C LYS A 277 -16.27 10.62 4.32
N PRO A 278 -17.12 9.58 4.18
CA PRO A 278 -18.21 9.32 5.11
C PRO A 278 -17.75 8.96 6.53
N TYR A 279 -16.52 8.48 6.73
CA TYR A 279 -16.01 8.03 8.03
C TYR A 279 -15.10 9.05 8.70
N ASP A 280 -14.20 9.69 7.94
CA ASP A 280 -13.35 10.76 8.45
C ASP A 280 -13.01 11.80 7.38
N ARG A 281 -13.53 13.03 7.56
CA ARG A 281 -13.29 14.15 6.66
C ARG A 281 -11.91 14.80 6.79
N ASN A 282 -11.19 14.51 7.88
CA ASN A 282 -9.92 15.17 8.22
C ASN A 282 -8.70 14.49 7.58
N ILE A 283 -8.86 13.31 7.01
CA ILE A 283 -7.81 12.58 6.27
C ILE A 283 -8.00 12.78 4.75
N SER A 284 -6.96 12.63 3.93
CA SER A 284 -7.10 12.72 2.46
C SER A 284 -7.84 11.55 1.79
N PRO A 285 -7.72 10.27 2.23
CA PRO A 285 -8.38 9.13 1.61
C PRO A 285 -9.89 9.34 1.43
N THR A 286 -10.39 8.89 0.29
CA THR A 286 -11.77 9.05 -0.18
C THR A 286 -12.34 7.71 -0.63
N ASN A 287 -13.65 7.57 -0.54
CA ASN A 287 -14.38 6.50 -1.19
C ASN A 287 -14.65 6.84 -2.66
N ASN A 288 -14.22 5.96 -3.56
CA ASN A 288 -14.38 6.10 -4.99
C ASN A 288 -14.85 4.78 -5.62
N THR A 289 -16.10 4.73 -6.06
CA THR A 289 -16.73 3.53 -6.61
C THR A 289 -16.04 3.02 -7.88
N PHE A 290 -15.55 3.93 -8.75
CA PHE A 290 -14.82 3.53 -9.96
C PHE A 290 -13.51 2.82 -9.59
N VAL A 291 -12.75 3.38 -8.64
CA VAL A 291 -11.54 2.73 -8.12
C VAL A 291 -11.89 1.41 -7.43
N ALA A 292 -13.01 1.32 -6.71
CA ALA A 292 -13.43 0.08 -6.06
C ALA A 292 -13.66 -1.05 -7.07
N ILE A 293 -14.27 -0.74 -8.22
CA ILE A 293 -14.45 -1.72 -9.30
C ILE A 293 -13.11 -2.05 -9.97
N ALA A 294 -12.34 -1.03 -10.37
CA ALA A 294 -11.09 -1.22 -11.11
C ALA A 294 -10.01 -1.94 -10.29
N ALA A 295 -9.96 -1.68 -8.98
CA ALA A 295 -9.00 -2.23 -8.03
C ALA A 295 -9.63 -3.28 -7.10
N TYR A 296 -10.68 -3.99 -7.55
CA TYR A 296 -11.19 -5.21 -6.89
C TYR A 296 -11.64 -5.05 -5.43
N GLY A 297 -12.01 -3.84 -5.00
CA GLY A 297 -12.44 -3.52 -3.63
C GLY A 297 -11.70 -2.36 -3.00
N GLU A 298 -10.52 -1.99 -3.48
CA GLU A 298 -9.64 -1.07 -2.74
C GLU A 298 -9.97 0.42 -2.87
N GLY A 299 -11.06 0.75 -3.56
CA GLY A 299 -11.53 2.13 -3.72
C GLY A 299 -12.35 2.66 -2.55
N TRP A 300 -12.70 1.83 -1.56
CA TRP A 300 -13.34 2.26 -0.30
C TRP A 300 -12.29 2.83 0.67
N HIS A 301 -11.48 3.76 0.18
CA HIS A 301 -10.20 4.11 0.79
C HIS A 301 -10.34 4.95 2.06
N ASN A 302 -11.41 5.76 2.17
CA ASN A 302 -11.73 6.47 3.42
C ASN A 302 -12.06 5.48 4.55
N TYR A 303 -12.85 4.44 4.27
CA TYR A 303 -13.12 3.37 5.24
C TYR A 303 -11.82 2.67 5.62
N HIS A 304 -11.04 2.28 4.61
CA HIS A 304 -9.82 1.51 4.81
C HIS A 304 -8.78 2.24 5.67
N HIS A 305 -8.56 3.54 5.46
CA HIS A 305 -7.61 4.29 6.29
C HIS A 305 -8.10 4.54 7.72
N VAL A 306 -9.42 4.56 7.93
CA VAL A 306 -10.00 4.66 9.27
C VAL A 306 -9.95 3.30 10.00
N PHE A 307 -10.17 2.21 9.28
CA PHE A 307 -10.19 0.85 9.82
C PHE A 307 -9.26 -0.10 9.05
N PRO A 308 -7.93 0.10 9.11
CA PRO A 308 -6.99 -0.63 8.24
C PRO A 308 -6.95 -2.13 8.51
N TRP A 309 -7.38 -2.56 9.69
CA TRP A 309 -7.43 -3.96 10.12
C TRP A 309 -8.69 -4.72 9.67
N ASP A 310 -9.66 -4.06 9.04
CA ASP A 310 -10.87 -4.73 8.53
C ASP A 310 -10.56 -5.53 7.25
N TYR A 311 -10.83 -6.83 7.26
CA TYR A 311 -10.52 -7.73 6.14
C TYR A 311 -11.31 -7.42 4.87
N LYS A 312 -12.47 -6.76 5.00
CA LYS A 312 -13.30 -6.38 3.87
C LYS A 312 -12.75 -5.14 3.18
N THR A 313 -12.02 -4.28 3.89
CA THR A 313 -11.63 -2.91 3.46
C THR A 313 -12.81 -2.01 3.09
N SER A 314 -14.04 -2.42 3.42
CA SER A 314 -15.27 -1.68 3.17
C SER A 314 -16.35 -2.02 4.20
N GLU A 315 -17.22 -1.06 4.49
CA GLU A 315 -18.45 -1.33 5.23
C GLU A 315 -19.39 -2.24 4.44
N LEU A 316 -19.63 -1.88 3.16
CA LEU A 316 -20.57 -2.56 2.28
C LEU A 316 -20.14 -4.00 2.00
N GLY A 317 -21.07 -4.94 2.18
CA GLY A 317 -20.90 -6.37 1.92
C GLY A 317 -21.20 -6.79 0.46
N THR A 318 -21.20 -5.85 -0.49
CA THR A 318 -21.54 -6.16 -1.89
C THR A 318 -20.30 -6.59 -2.68
N TYR A 319 -20.27 -7.86 -3.08
CA TYR A 319 -19.18 -8.41 -3.89
C TYR A 319 -19.02 -7.73 -5.26
N SER A 320 -20.05 -7.04 -5.77
CA SER A 320 -20.02 -6.34 -7.05
C SER A 320 -18.98 -5.21 -7.12
N THR A 321 -18.60 -4.64 -5.98
CA THR A 321 -17.58 -3.59 -5.89
C THR A 321 -16.41 -4.00 -5.00
N ASN A 322 -16.37 -5.27 -4.56
CA ASN A 322 -15.35 -5.81 -3.68
C ASN A 322 -15.17 -7.31 -3.89
N PHE A 323 -14.63 -7.67 -5.04
CA PHE A 323 -14.37 -9.06 -5.42
C PHE A 323 -13.34 -9.73 -4.50
N THR A 324 -12.38 -8.96 -3.96
CA THR A 324 -11.37 -9.48 -3.05
C THR A 324 -11.99 -10.07 -1.79
N THR A 325 -12.98 -9.39 -1.19
CA THR A 325 -13.72 -9.93 -0.03
C THR A 325 -14.43 -11.24 -0.39
N ALA A 326 -15.03 -11.33 -1.58
CA ALA A 326 -15.66 -12.57 -2.06
C ALA A 326 -14.66 -13.73 -2.16
N ALA A 327 -13.45 -13.45 -2.66
CA ALA A 327 -12.39 -14.44 -2.75
C ALA A 327 -11.90 -14.89 -1.36
N ILE A 328 -11.71 -13.96 -0.42
CA ILE A 328 -11.33 -14.29 0.97
C ILE A 328 -12.43 -15.14 1.63
N ASP A 329 -13.70 -14.77 1.48
CA ASP A 329 -14.82 -15.52 2.03
C ASP A 329 -14.91 -16.94 1.42
N PHE A 330 -14.63 -17.10 0.12
CA PHE A 330 -14.52 -18.41 -0.51
C PHE A 330 -13.40 -19.25 0.12
N PHE A 331 -12.20 -18.68 0.27
CA PHE A 331 -11.09 -19.37 0.93
C PHE A 331 -11.38 -19.69 2.40
N ALA A 332 -12.17 -18.87 3.07
CA ALA A 332 -12.60 -19.11 4.44
C ALA A 332 -13.57 -20.29 4.53
N ARG A 333 -14.51 -20.40 3.58
CA ARG A 333 -15.45 -21.54 3.49
C ARG A 333 -14.75 -22.88 3.29
N ILE A 334 -13.65 -22.90 2.54
CA ILE A 334 -12.83 -24.12 2.35
C ILE A 334 -11.75 -24.30 3.44
N GLY A 335 -11.77 -23.47 4.48
CA GLY A 335 -10.88 -23.57 5.64
C GLY A 335 -9.43 -23.17 5.40
N TRP A 336 -9.15 -22.43 4.33
CA TRP A 336 -7.82 -21.91 3.99
C TRP A 336 -7.56 -20.51 4.55
N ALA A 337 -8.61 -19.71 4.74
CA ALA A 337 -8.58 -18.45 5.47
C ALA A 337 -9.37 -18.56 6.78
N TYR A 338 -8.93 -17.87 7.83
CA TYR A 338 -9.53 -17.90 9.17
C TYR A 338 -9.17 -16.63 9.94
N ASP A 339 -9.77 -16.42 11.11
CA ASP A 339 -9.52 -15.24 11.96
C ASP A 339 -9.78 -13.89 11.24
N LEU A 340 -10.88 -13.85 10.46
CA LEU A 340 -11.28 -12.69 9.64
C LEU A 340 -11.83 -11.59 10.56
N LYS A 341 -11.17 -10.42 10.57
CA LYS A 341 -11.49 -9.30 11.46
C LYS A 341 -12.33 -8.27 10.73
N SER A 342 -13.49 -7.92 11.28
CA SER A 342 -14.37 -6.89 10.74
C SER A 342 -14.82 -5.92 11.82
N VAL A 343 -14.99 -4.66 11.45
CA VAL A 343 -15.48 -3.61 12.36
C VAL A 343 -16.95 -3.86 12.69
N SER A 344 -17.34 -3.59 13.94
CA SER A 344 -18.73 -3.64 14.37
C SER A 344 -19.53 -2.41 13.89
N ASP A 345 -20.81 -2.60 13.61
CA ASP A 345 -21.70 -1.51 13.17
C ASP A 345 -21.74 -0.36 14.19
N GLU A 346 -21.60 -0.66 15.49
CA GLU A 346 -21.53 0.35 16.54
C GLU A 346 -20.28 1.23 16.40
N LEU A 347 -19.10 0.65 16.14
CA LEU A 347 -17.87 1.42 15.96
C LEU A 347 -17.92 2.27 14.69
N ILE A 348 -18.45 1.71 13.58
CA ILE A 348 -18.68 2.45 12.35
C ILE A 348 -19.57 3.66 12.62
N ARG A 349 -20.72 3.45 13.29
CA ARG A 349 -21.66 4.52 13.63
C ARG A 349 -21.02 5.58 14.50
N LYS A 350 -20.30 5.21 15.56
CA LYS A 350 -19.56 6.16 16.42
C LYS A 350 -18.59 7.01 15.60
N ARG A 351 -17.84 6.39 14.69
CA ARG A 351 -16.84 7.09 13.86
C ARG A 351 -17.48 8.05 12.86
N VAL A 352 -18.51 7.61 12.13
CA VAL A 352 -19.27 8.45 11.18
C VAL A 352 -19.84 9.68 11.89
N LEU A 353 -20.46 9.50 13.06
CA LEU A 353 -21.03 10.61 13.83
C LEU A 353 -19.98 11.61 14.32
N ARG A 354 -18.78 11.14 14.65
CA ARG A 354 -17.70 11.96 15.20
C ARG A 354 -16.95 12.74 14.11
N THR A 355 -16.60 12.09 13.00
CA THR A 355 -15.66 12.64 12.00
C THR A 355 -16.14 12.58 10.56
N GLY A 356 -17.30 12.00 10.26
CA GLY A 356 -17.82 11.90 8.91
C GLY A 356 -18.09 13.24 8.23
N ASP A 357 -18.08 13.25 6.89
CA ASP A 357 -18.40 14.42 6.07
C ASP A 357 -19.90 14.64 5.82
N GLY A 358 -20.76 13.77 6.36
CA GLY A 358 -22.22 13.82 6.16
C GLY A 358 -22.74 13.08 4.93
N THR A 359 -21.88 12.41 4.15
CA THR A 359 -22.30 11.63 2.97
C THR A 359 -22.75 10.20 3.29
N HIS A 360 -22.62 9.77 4.55
CA HIS A 360 -23.08 8.46 4.99
C HIS A 360 -24.61 8.40 5.16
N GLN A 361 -25.22 7.22 5.02
CA GLN A 361 -26.68 7.04 5.15
C GLN A 361 -27.22 7.18 6.59
N TYR A 362 -26.36 7.30 7.59
CA TYR A 362 -26.81 7.56 8.96
C TYR A 362 -27.38 8.98 9.01
N ASN A 363 -28.69 9.08 9.21
CA ASN A 363 -29.49 10.26 8.92
C ASN A 363 -29.21 11.42 9.90
N GLU A 364 -29.30 12.67 9.43
CA GLU A 364 -29.10 13.90 10.21
C GLU A 364 -29.96 13.97 11.49
N GLN A 365 -31.12 13.30 11.49
CA GLN A 365 -32.02 13.23 12.66
C GLN A 365 -31.43 12.39 13.82
N GLU A 366 -30.66 11.34 13.54
CA GLU A 366 -29.93 10.58 14.57
C GLU A 366 -28.66 11.31 15.02
N LEU A 367 -28.02 12.07 14.12
CA LEU A 367 -26.93 13.00 14.42
C LEU A 367 -27.38 14.09 15.41
N GLN A 368 -28.53 14.74 15.14
CA GLN A 368 -29.07 15.79 16.00
C GLN A 368 -29.58 15.29 17.36
N ALA A 369 -30.18 14.10 17.41
CA ALA A 369 -30.71 13.53 18.65
C ALA A 369 -29.62 13.14 19.67
N ARG A 370 -28.35 12.98 19.26
CA ARG A 370 -27.24 12.56 20.12
C ARG A 370 -26.12 13.60 20.29
N MET A 371 -26.11 14.65 19.47
CA MET A 371 -25.10 15.73 19.52
C MET A 371 -25.04 16.48 20.85
N VAL A 372 -26.11 16.47 21.66
CA VAL A 372 -26.19 17.23 22.91
C VAL A 372 -25.47 16.52 24.09
N ASP A 373 -25.42 15.19 24.09
CA ASP A 373 -24.77 14.42 25.17
C ASP A 373 -23.34 13.97 24.80
N TYR A 374 -23.03 13.79 23.52
CA TYR A 374 -21.75 13.20 23.06
C TYR A 374 -20.60 14.23 22.93
N VAL A 375 -20.92 15.48 22.59
CA VAL A 375 -19.91 16.54 22.38
C VAL A 375 -19.22 16.95 23.69
N ASN A 376 -19.82 16.65 24.84
CA ASN A 376 -19.25 16.96 26.16
C ASN A 376 -18.34 15.86 26.75
N GLN A 377 -18.17 14.71 26.07
CA GLN A 377 -17.40 13.55 26.58
C GLN A 377 -16.24 13.11 25.69
N LEU A 378 -15.99 13.80 24.56
CA LEU A 378 -14.86 13.46 23.70
C LEU A 378 -13.58 14.03 24.27
N ASP A 379 -12.85 13.18 25.00
CA ASP A 379 -11.42 13.38 25.17
C ASP A 379 -10.78 13.50 23.79
N HIS A 380 -10.07 14.62 23.59
CA HIS A 380 -9.33 14.95 22.37
C HIS A 380 -8.04 14.11 22.25
N GLU A 381 -8.07 12.83 22.61
CA GLU A 381 -6.92 11.97 22.39
C GLU A 381 -6.68 11.87 20.89
N SER A 382 -5.53 12.37 20.44
CA SER A 382 -5.07 12.21 19.08
C SER A 382 -4.93 10.72 18.79
N GLU A 383 -5.92 10.13 18.14
CA GLU A 383 -5.81 8.76 17.66
C GLU A 383 -4.58 8.67 16.77
N GLN A 384 -3.62 7.86 17.21
CA GLN A 384 -2.41 7.65 16.45
C GLN A 384 -2.75 6.83 15.21
N ALA A 385 -2.18 7.21 14.07
CA ALA A 385 -2.35 6.44 12.85
C ALA A 385 -1.86 5.00 13.08
N VAL A 386 -2.61 4.02 12.59
CA VAL A 386 -2.29 2.59 12.70
C VAL A 386 -2.12 1.99 11.32
N TRP A 387 -1.17 1.06 11.19
CA TRP A 387 -1.00 0.34 9.94
C TRP A 387 -1.87 -0.91 9.84
N GLY A 388 -2.41 -1.47 10.92
CA GLY A 388 -3.19 -2.70 10.85
C GLY A 388 -3.33 -3.43 12.20
N TRP A 389 -3.69 -4.70 12.15
CA TRP A 389 -3.88 -5.53 13.33
C TRP A 389 -2.54 -5.87 14.02
N ASP A 390 -2.53 -5.86 15.35
CA ASP A 390 -1.35 -5.99 16.22
C ASP A 390 -0.35 -4.82 16.16
N ASP A 391 -0.71 -3.72 15.50
CA ASP A 391 0.04 -2.47 15.65
C ASP A 391 0.05 -2.04 17.14
N LYS A 392 1.23 -1.64 17.63
CA LYS A 392 1.44 -1.20 19.00
C LYS A 392 0.64 0.06 19.38
N ASP A 393 0.27 0.86 18.39
CA ASP A 393 -0.47 2.11 18.60
C ASP A 393 -1.99 1.89 18.40
N MET A 394 -2.44 0.64 18.17
CA MET A 394 -3.86 0.29 18.07
C MET A 394 -4.53 0.29 19.44
N ASN A 395 -5.68 0.97 19.53
CA ASN A 395 -6.47 1.05 20.75
C ASN A 395 -7.00 -0.34 21.16
N GLU A 396 -6.90 -0.65 22.46
CA GLU A 396 -7.41 -1.90 23.03
C GLU A 396 -8.93 -2.01 22.88
N GLN A 397 -9.66 -0.89 22.96
CA GLN A 397 -11.10 -0.88 22.74
C GLN A 397 -11.46 -1.31 21.31
N ASP A 398 -10.71 -0.85 20.30
CA ASP A 398 -10.92 -1.27 18.91
C ASP A 398 -10.69 -2.77 18.72
N ARG A 399 -9.75 -3.36 19.48
CA ARG A 399 -9.50 -4.80 19.47
C ARG A 399 -10.65 -5.60 20.09
N GLN A 400 -11.23 -5.09 21.19
CA GLN A 400 -12.35 -5.72 21.89
C GLN A 400 -13.65 -5.63 21.10
N ASP A 401 -13.88 -4.50 20.41
CA ASP A 401 -15.09 -4.26 19.62
C ASP A 401 -15.03 -4.90 18.22
N ALA A 402 -13.87 -5.44 17.82
CA ALA A 402 -13.71 -6.14 16.56
C ALA A 402 -14.51 -7.46 16.53
N THR A 403 -15.27 -7.66 15.46
CA THR A 403 -15.90 -8.95 15.19
C THR A 403 -14.90 -9.87 14.48
N VAL A 404 -14.63 -11.02 15.07
CA VAL A 404 -13.69 -12.02 14.51
C VAL A 404 -14.45 -13.28 14.12
N ARG A 405 -14.44 -13.61 12.82
CA ARG A 405 -15.10 -14.80 12.26
C ARG A 405 -14.10 -15.92 11.99
N ASN A 406 -14.57 -17.16 12.07
CA ASN A 406 -13.78 -18.38 11.85
C ASN A 406 -12.49 -18.39 12.71
N LYS A 407 -12.62 -18.18 14.02
CA LYS A 407 -11.48 -18.33 14.94
C LYS A 407 -10.92 -19.74 14.79
N ALA A 408 -9.60 -19.88 14.82
CA ALA A 408 -8.98 -21.20 14.88
C ALA A 408 -9.35 -21.83 16.23
N ASP A 409 -9.83 -23.07 16.21
CA ASP A 409 -10.03 -23.90 17.40
C ASP A 409 -8.71 -24.18 18.12
#